data_AF-A0A932EIU0-F1
#
_entry.id   AF-A0A932EIU0-F1
#
_cell.length_a   1.000
_cell.length_b   1.000
_cell.length_c   1.000
_cell.angle_alpha   90.00
_cell.angle_beta   90.00
_cell.angle_gamma   90.00
#
_symmetry.space_group_name_H-M   'P 1'
#
loop_
_entity.id
_entity.type
_entity.pdbx_description
1 polymer ?
#
loop_
_entity_poly.entity_id
_entity_poly.type
_entity_poly.pdbx_seq_one_letter_code
_entity_poly.pdbx_strand_id
1 'polypeptide(L)'
;MTPARRYWLMKCEPEAYTIDALARDGTTSWEGVRNFQARNFLREMRLGDLALFYASNADPSGAVGVVEIAREAYPDPLQFQPGHEYHDPTSRQEKP
;
A
#
# COMPACT_ATOMS: atom_id res chain seq x y z
N MET A 1 -2.03 0.00 28.28
CA MET A 1 -2.90 -0.75 27.34
C MET A 1 -2.33 -0.55 25.95
N THR A 2 -1.85 -1.60 25.29
CA THR A 2 -1.49 -1.53 23.87
C THR A 2 -2.76 -1.19 23.09
N PRO A 3 -2.76 -0.20 22.18
CA PRO A 3 -3.94 0.08 21.37
C PRO A 3 -4.38 -1.19 20.64
N ALA A 4 -5.69 -1.38 20.52
CA ALA A 4 -6.25 -2.54 19.83
C ALA A 4 -5.81 -2.51 18.36
N ARG A 5 -5.21 -3.62 17.91
CA ARG A 5 -4.73 -3.80 16.53
C ARG A 5 -5.89 -3.73 15.54
N ARG A 6 -5.73 -2.97 14.46
CA ARG A 6 -6.70 -2.92 13.35
C ARG A 6 -6.32 -3.92 12.26
N TYR A 7 -7.31 -4.29 11.45
CA TYR A 7 -7.17 -5.23 10.36
C TYR A 7 -7.62 -4.59 9.04
N TRP A 8 -6.87 -4.85 7.99
CA TRP A 8 -7.05 -4.22 6.68
C TRP A 8 -7.07 -5.26 5.56
N LEU A 9 -7.43 -4.83 4.36
CA LEU A 9 -7.26 -5.60 3.12
C LEU A 9 -6.66 -4.67 2.07
N MET A 10 -5.53 -5.10 1.50
CA MET A 10 -4.78 -4.32 0.52
C MET A 10 -4.72 -5.11 -0.79
N LYS A 11 -5.14 -4.48 -1.88
CA LYS A 11 -5.23 -5.11 -3.20
C LYS A 11 -4.02 -4.78 -4.04
N CYS A 12 -3.44 -5.79 -4.68
CA CYS A 12 -2.35 -5.62 -5.63
C CYS A 12 -2.57 -6.58 -6.81
N GLU A 13 -2.30 -6.11 -8.01
CA GLU A 13 -2.30 -6.96 -9.20
C GLU A 13 -0.98 -7.72 -9.28
N PRO A 14 -0.97 -9.03 -9.57
CA PRO A 14 0.27 -9.82 -9.61
C PRO A 14 1.31 -9.32 -10.61
N GLU A 15 0.89 -8.61 -11.65
CA GLU A 15 1.79 -8.00 -12.64
C GLU A 15 2.58 -6.83 -12.05
N ALA A 16 2.02 -6.13 -11.07
CA ALA A 16 2.69 -5.01 -10.38
C ALA A 16 3.60 -5.51 -9.26
N TYR A 17 3.05 -6.33 -8.34
CA TYR A 17 3.83 -6.86 -7.22
C TYR A 17 3.15 -8.09 -6.59
N THR A 18 3.94 -9.02 -6.05
CA THR A 18 3.43 -10.28 -5.48
C THR A 18 3.85 -10.46 -4.02
N ILE A 19 3.09 -11.28 -3.28
CA ILE A 19 3.45 -11.65 -1.91
C ILE A 19 4.76 -12.45 -1.84
N ASP A 20 5.09 -13.22 -2.87
CA ASP A 20 6.36 -13.94 -2.95
C ASP A 20 7.53 -12.96 -3.14
N ALA A 21 7.34 -11.90 -3.94
CA ALA A 21 8.31 -10.82 -4.03
C ALA A 21 8.49 -10.14 -2.67
N LEU A 22 7.39 -9.81 -1.98
CA LEU A 22 7.45 -9.24 -0.63
C LEU A 22 8.22 -10.15 0.35
N ALA A 23 7.98 -11.46 0.30
CA ALA A 23 8.67 -12.42 1.16
C ALA A 23 10.19 -12.46 0.90
N ARG A 24 10.62 -12.25 -0.35
CA ARG A 24 12.05 -12.13 -0.70
C ARG A 24 12.64 -10.78 -0.29
N ASP A 25 11.91 -9.70 -0.53
CA ASP A 25 12.38 -8.33 -0.33
C ASP A 25 12.31 -7.91 1.16
N GLY A 26 11.51 -8.62 1.95
CA GLY A 26 11.29 -8.40 3.38
C GLY A 26 10.31 -7.27 3.66
N THR A 27 10.50 -6.10 3.03
CA THR A 27 9.62 -4.94 3.15
C THR A 27 9.53 -4.19 1.84
N THR A 28 8.35 -3.64 1.54
CA THR A 28 8.13 -2.77 0.37
C THR A 28 7.31 -1.55 0.74
N SER A 29 7.35 -0.52 -0.10
CA SER A 29 6.47 0.63 -0.04
C SER A 29 5.12 0.30 -0.70
N TRP A 30 4.01 0.74 -0.10
CA TRP A 30 2.70 0.62 -0.75
C TRP A 30 2.34 1.90 -1.51
N GLU A 31 2.71 1.94 -2.78
CA GLU A 31 2.68 3.13 -3.63
C GLU A 31 1.46 3.17 -4.55
N GLY A 32 1.28 4.27 -5.30
CA GLY A 32 0.31 4.32 -6.40
C GLY A 32 -1.16 4.46 -5.98
N VAL A 33 -1.46 4.59 -4.69
CA VAL A 33 -2.83 4.82 -4.23
C VAL A 33 -3.27 6.25 -4.59
N ARG A 34 -4.19 6.37 -5.57
CA ARG A 34 -4.77 7.64 -6.03
C ARG A 34 -6.26 7.81 -5.70
N ASN A 35 -6.85 6.83 -5.02
CA ASN A 35 -8.20 6.95 -4.49
C ASN A 35 -8.17 7.66 -3.12
N PHE A 36 -8.95 8.74 -2.97
CA PHE A 36 -8.96 9.55 -1.74
C PHE A 36 -9.37 8.77 -0.49
N GLN A 37 -10.35 7.86 -0.59
CA GLN A 37 -10.81 7.07 0.54
C GLN A 37 -9.75 6.04 0.95
N ALA A 38 -9.16 5.32 0.00
CA ALA A 38 -8.07 4.39 0.25
C ALA A 38 -6.85 5.09 0.86
N ARG A 39 -6.50 6.29 0.36
CA ARG A 39 -5.43 7.13 0.93
C ARG A 39 -5.72 7.50 2.39
N ASN A 40 -6.97 7.82 2.72
CA ASN A 40 -7.35 8.13 4.10
C ASN A 40 -7.23 6.89 5.00
N PHE A 41 -7.59 5.70 4.51
CA PHE A 41 -7.35 4.45 5.24
C PHE A 41 -5.86 4.17 5.47
N LEU A 42 -4.99 4.40 4.47
CA LEU A 42 -3.54 4.30 4.66
C LEU A 42 -3.04 5.21 5.79
N ARG A 43 -3.57 6.44 5.90
CA ARG A 43 -3.23 7.38 6.97
C ARG A 43 -3.71 6.93 8.36
N GLU A 44 -4.71 6.05 8.41
CA GLU A 44 -5.22 5.47 9.65
C GLU A 44 -4.50 4.20 10.10
N MET A 45 -3.74 3.55 9.22
CA MET A 45 -2.93 2.38 9.56
C MET A 45 -1.85 2.76 10.58
N ARG A 46 -1.55 1.83 11.48
CA ARG A 46 -0.51 1.99 12.51
C ARG A 46 0.52 0.87 12.41
N LEU A 47 1.72 1.15 12.91
CA LEU A 47 2.78 0.14 13.01
C LEU A 47 2.27 -1.10 13.74
N GLY A 48 2.42 -2.27 13.12
CA GLY A 48 1.97 -3.55 13.68
C GLY A 48 0.50 -3.90 13.42
N ASP A 49 -0.27 -3.06 12.71
CA ASP A 49 -1.55 -3.48 12.13
C ASP A 49 -1.32 -4.59 11.10
N LEU A 50 -2.32 -5.45 10.90
CA LEU A 50 -2.25 -6.53 9.91
C LEU A 50 -3.17 -6.27 8.72
N ALA A 51 -2.75 -6.69 7.54
CA ALA A 51 -3.55 -6.62 6.34
C ALA A 51 -3.58 -7.96 5.59
N LEU A 52 -4.70 -8.28 4.97
CA LEU A 52 -4.74 -9.31 3.93
C LEU A 52 -4.12 -8.76 2.65
N PHE A 53 -3.11 -9.45 2.11
CA PHE A 53 -2.62 -9.20 0.75
C PHE A 53 -3.57 -9.89 -0.22
N TYR A 54 -4.30 -9.10 -1.00
CA TYR A 54 -5.31 -9.59 -1.93
C TYR A 54 -4.82 -9.45 -3.36
N ALA A 55 -4.59 -10.57 -4.04
CA ALA A 55 -4.30 -10.60 -5.47
C ALA A 55 -5.59 -10.27 -6.25
N SER A 56 -5.69 -9.04 -6.76
CA SER A 56 -6.80 -8.58 -7.59
C SER A 56 -6.49 -8.73 -9.07
N ASN A 57 -7.52 -8.82 -9.92
CA ASN A 57 -7.37 -9.02 -11.37
C ASN A 57 -6.45 -10.20 -11.72
N ALA A 58 -6.42 -11.21 -10.85
CA ALA A 58 -5.63 -12.43 -10.98
C ALA A 58 -6.54 -13.63 -11.31
N ASP A 59 -5.95 -14.72 -11.80
CA ASP A 59 -6.62 -15.99 -11.99
C ASP A 59 -5.87 -17.12 -11.22
N PRO A 60 -6.37 -17.56 -10.05
CA PRO A 60 -7.53 -17.04 -9.32
C PRO A 60 -7.23 -15.73 -8.56
N SER A 61 -8.24 -14.87 -8.42
CA SER A 61 -8.20 -13.71 -7.50
C SER A 61 -8.55 -14.13 -6.07
N GLY A 62 -7.89 -13.52 -5.08
CA GLY A 62 -8.15 -13.85 -3.68
C GLY A 62 -7.12 -13.33 -2.69
N ALA A 63 -7.38 -13.56 -1.40
CA ALA A 63 -6.40 -13.32 -0.35
C ALA A 63 -5.28 -14.38 -0.44
N VAL A 64 -4.05 -13.94 -0.64
CA VAL A 64 -2.87 -14.80 -0.82
C VAL A 64 -1.94 -14.83 0.39
N GLY A 65 -2.19 -13.98 1.38
CA GLY A 65 -1.53 -14.04 2.68
C GLY A 65 -1.82 -12.86 3.59
N VAL A 66 -1.06 -12.78 4.68
CA VAL A 66 -1.15 -11.72 5.70
C VAL A 66 0.16 -10.96 5.73
N VAL A 67 0.07 -9.63 5.78
CA VAL A 67 1.22 -8.73 5.91
C VAL A 67 1.04 -7.83 7.12
N GLU A 68 2.15 -7.29 7.62
CA GLU A 68 2.17 -6.34 8.73
C GLU A 68 2.56 -4.95 8.22
N ILE A 69 1.90 -3.92 8.73
CA ILE A 69 2.26 -2.53 8.46
C ILE A 69 3.58 -2.23 9.17
N ALA A 70 4.66 -2.15 8.38
CA ALA A 70 6.01 -1.89 8.86
C ALA A 70 6.33 -0.39 9.04
N ARG A 71 5.50 0.51 8.48
CA ARG A 71 5.64 1.96 8.61
C ARG A 71 4.30 2.66 8.40
N GLU A 72 4.04 3.72 9.18
CA GLU A 72 2.87 4.58 8.99
C GLU A 72 2.97 5.42 7.70
N ALA A 73 1.85 5.98 7.24
CA ALA A 73 1.78 6.71 5.99
C ALA A 73 2.79 7.87 5.90
N TYR A 74 3.42 7.98 4.73
CA TYR A 74 4.31 9.08 4.35
C TYR A 74 3.98 9.50 2.90
N PRO A 75 4.44 10.68 2.44
CA PRO A 75 4.24 11.11 1.06
C PRO A 75 4.77 10.08 0.06
N ASP A 76 3.92 9.63 -0.86
CA ASP A 76 4.33 8.77 -1.98
C ASP A 76 5.32 9.56 -2.86
N PRO A 77 6.61 9.17 -2.97
CA PRO A 77 7.59 9.95 -3.71
C PRO A 77 7.31 9.94 -5.23
N LEU A 78 6.63 8.91 -5.75
CA LEU A 78 6.38 8.71 -7.17
C LEU A 78 5.36 9.71 -7.72
N GLN A 79 4.54 10.31 -6.85
CA GLN A 79 3.60 11.36 -7.25
C GLN A 79 4.31 12.61 -7.79
N PHE A 80 5.58 12.84 -7.42
CA PHE A 80 6.37 13.99 -7.83
C PHE A 80 7.33 13.71 -9.00
N GLN A 81 7.40 12.48 -9.50
CA GLN A 81 8.39 12.08 -10.50
C GLN A 81 7.80 12.18 -11.91
N PRO A 82 8.19 13.17 -12.74
CA PRO A 82 7.65 13.31 -14.08
C PRO A 82 7.95 12.08 -14.93
N GLY A 83 6.95 11.60 -15.67
CA GLY A 83 7.07 10.42 -16.52
C GLY A 83 6.89 9.08 -15.81
N HIS A 84 6.77 9.06 -14.48
CA HIS A 84 6.36 7.88 -13.75
C HIS A 84 4.85 7.64 -13.89
N GLU A 85 4.41 6.37 -13.90
CA GLU A 85 2.99 6.00 -14.02
C GLU A 85 2.11 6.70 -12.98
N TYR A 86 2.59 6.75 -11.74
CA TYR A 86 1.87 7.36 -10.62
C TYR A 86 2.10 8.87 -10.44
N HIS A 87 2.73 9.54 -11.40
CA HIS A 87 2.93 10.98 -11.35
C HIS A 87 1.60 11.75 -11.29
N ASP A 88 1.47 12.67 -10.34
CA ASP A 88 0.33 13.57 -10.25
C ASP A 88 0.81 15.01 -10.46
N PRO A 89 0.54 15.64 -11.62
CA PRO A 89 1.01 17.00 -11.92
C PRO A 89 0.38 18.07 -11.03
N THR A 90 -0.68 17.73 -10.28
CA THR A 90 -1.34 18.64 -9.34
C THR A 90 -0.79 18.53 -7.93
N SER A 91 -0.02 17.48 -7.62
CA SER A 91 0.56 17.28 -6.30
C SER A 91 1.70 18.25 -6.03
N ARG A 92 1.80 18.70 -4.78
CA ARG A 92 2.82 19.66 -4.32
C ARG A 92 3.54 19.11 -3.10
N GLN A 93 4.85 19.25 -3.03
CA GLN A 93 5.65 18.74 -1.90
C GLN A 93 5.23 19.31 -0.54
N GLU A 94 4.69 20.53 -0.53
CA GLU A 94 4.16 21.19 0.68
C GLU A 94 2.84 20.59 1.17
N LYS A 95 2.04 20.01 0.25
CA LYS A 95 0.73 19.40 0.50
C LYS A 95 0.58 18.11 -0.34
N PRO A 96 1.33 17.05 0.02
CA PRO A 96 1.33 15.77 -0.67
C PRO A 96 0.02 14.98 -0.49
#